data_AF-A0A933W9V7-F1
#
_entry.id   AF-A0A933W9V7-F1
#
_cell.length_a   1.000
_cell.length_b   1.000
_cell.length_c   1.000
_cell.angle_alpha   90.00
_cell.angle_beta   90.00
_cell.angle_gamma   90.00
#
_symmetry.space_group_name_H-M   'P 1'
#
loop_
_entity.id
_entity.type
_entity.pdbx_description
1 polymer ?
#
loop_
_entity_poly.entity_id
_entity_poly.type
_entity_poly.pdbx_seq_one_letter_code
_entity_poly.pdbx_strand_id
1 'polypeptide(L)'
;MYAEAEKAEGFDRDKGNVDKNREKHGVSRAEREETFLNSPLFIKEDSKRSTAEKRFFALGQTFNGRRLAVVYTMRGKMIRTILARDSFRRLMFSVGRSMFNFLKSARRATSSSI
;
A
#
# COMPACT_ATOMS: atom_id res chain seq x y z
N MET A 1 -16.42 3.57 -2.70
CA MET A 1 -16.09 4.76 -1.89
C MET A 1 -15.07 4.36 -0.82
N TYR A 2 -13.81 4.10 -1.19
CA TYR A 2 -12.71 3.87 -0.23
C TYR A 2 -11.37 4.10 -0.92
N ALA A 3 -10.91 5.33 -0.94
CA ALA A 3 -9.50 5.62 -1.11
C ALA A 3 -9.21 6.96 -0.45
N GLU A 4 -9.19 6.99 0.88
CA GLU A 4 -8.68 8.12 1.64
C GLU A 4 -7.29 8.58 1.14
N ALA A 5 -6.50 7.67 0.54
CA ALA A 5 -5.26 8.01 -0.14
C ALA A 5 -5.42 8.93 -1.37
N GLU A 6 -6.54 8.89 -2.10
CA GLU A 6 -6.78 9.81 -3.24
C GLU A 6 -6.94 11.26 -2.79
N LYS A 7 -7.31 11.47 -1.51
CA LYS A 7 -7.42 12.81 -0.90
C LYS A 7 -6.10 13.30 -0.31
N ALA A 8 -5.03 12.50 -0.43
CA ALA A 8 -3.73 12.87 0.09
C ALA A 8 -3.07 13.91 -0.81
N GLU A 9 -2.46 14.92 -0.20
CA GLU A 9 -1.64 15.94 -0.87
C GLU A 9 -0.15 15.57 -0.84
N GLY A 10 0.22 14.50 -0.13
CA GLY A 10 1.59 14.02 -0.08
C GLY A 10 1.86 12.93 0.96
N PHE A 11 3.14 12.64 1.17
CA PHE A 11 3.63 11.64 2.12
C PHE A 11 4.34 12.30 3.31
N ASP A 12 4.02 11.83 4.50
CA ASP A 12 4.70 12.21 5.73
C ASP A 12 6.18 11.77 5.68
N ARG A 13 7.08 12.69 6.02
CA ARG A 13 8.54 12.53 5.91
C ARG A 13 9.22 12.16 7.23
N ASP A 14 8.48 11.62 8.20
CA ASP A 14 9.03 11.26 9.50
C ASP A 14 10.23 10.29 9.37
N LYS A 15 11.43 10.84 9.61
CA LYS A 15 12.73 10.16 9.43
C LYS A 15 12.84 8.90 10.29
N GLY A 16 12.22 8.88 11.47
CA GLY A 16 12.32 7.76 12.41
C GLY A 16 11.72 6.43 11.89
N ASN A 17 10.84 6.49 10.88
CA ASN A 17 10.22 5.30 10.29
C ASN A 17 10.79 4.90 8.92
N VAL A 18 11.52 5.83 8.27
CA VAL A 18 12.15 5.60 6.97
C VAL A 18 13.28 4.59 7.09
N ASP A 19 14.14 4.76 8.10
CA ASP A 19 15.32 3.90 8.31
C ASP A 19 14.92 2.48 8.74
N LYS A 20 13.96 2.34 9.66
CA LYS A 20 13.53 1.03 10.18
C LYS A 20 12.93 0.11 9.12
N ASN A 21 12.19 0.64 8.14
CA ASN A 21 11.61 -0.17 7.06
C ASN A 21 12.66 -0.55 6.01
N ARG A 22 13.60 0.36 5.72
CA ARG A 22 14.70 0.07 4.79
C ARG A 22 15.63 -0.97 5.38
N GLU A 23 15.98 -0.86 6.65
CA GLU A 23 16.86 -1.81 7.35
C GLU A 23 16.21 -3.18 7.54
N LYS A 24 14.91 -3.25 7.86
CA LYS A 24 14.24 -4.53 8.14
C LYS A 24 13.70 -5.25 6.90
N HIS A 25 13.33 -4.50 5.86
CA HIS A 25 12.59 -5.06 4.72
C HIS A 25 13.16 -4.67 3.36
N GLY A 26 14.23 -3.87 3.31
CA GLY A 26 14.84 -3.45 2.04
C GLY A 26 13.91 -2.61 1.17
N VAL A 27 12.87 -2.01 1.76
CA VAL A 27 11.90 -1.18 1.03
C VAL A 27 12.27 0.29 1.19
N SER A 28 12.70 0.90 0.09
CA SER A 28 13.03 2.31 0.04
C SER A 28 11.78 3.17 0.23
N ARG A 29 11.98 4.47 0.47
CA ARG A 29 10.87 5.43 0.51
C ARG A 29 10.21 5.56 -0.86
N ALA A 30 11.01 5.68 -1.91
CA ALA A 30 10.53 5.80 -3.28
C ALA A 30 9.59 4.64 -3.65
N GLU A 31 10.00 3.40 -3.40
CA GLU A 31 9.18 2.22 -3.70
C GLU A 31 7.83 2.21 -2.97
N ARG A 32 7.76 2.80 -1.77
CA ARG A 32 6.48 2.97 -1.05
C ARG A 32 5.60 3.94 -1.80
N GLU A 33 6.12 5.12 -2.12
CA GLU A 33 5.39 6.17 -2.83
C GLU A 33 4.93 5.66 -4.21
N GLU A 34 5.81 4.95 -4.94
CA GLU A 34 5.48 4.30 -6.21
C GLU A 34 4.28 3.36 -6.09
N THR A 35 4.15 2.60 -5.00
CA THR A 35 2.98 1.72 -4.85
C THR A 35 1.66 2.45 -4.76
N PHE A 36 1.65 3.72 -4.35
CA PHE A 36 0.45 4.56 -4.34
C PHE A 36 0.23 5.29 -5.67
N LEU A 37 1.31 5.52 -6.43
CA LEU A 37 1.28 6.25 -7.71
C LEU A 37 1.09 5.34 -8.92
N ASN A 38 1.33 4.04 -8.75
CA ASN A 38 1.23 3.06 -9.81
C ASN A 38 -0.06 2.23 -9.70
N SER A 39 -0.55 1.79 -10.85
CA SER A 39 -1.63 0.82 -10.94
C SER A 39 -1.07 -0.56 -11.25
N PRO A 40 -1.62 -1.64 -10.66
CA PRO A 40 -2.86 -1.67 -9.87
C PRO A 40 -2.60 -1.36 -8.38
N LEU A 41 -3.47 -0.52 -7.77
CA LEU A 41 -3.49 -0.24 -6.33
C LEU A 41 -4.81 -0.68 -5.68
N PHE A 42 -4.72 -1.50 -4.64
CA PHE A 42 -5.87 -1.86 -3.81
C PHE A 42 -5.71 -1.31 -2.40
N ILE A 43 -6.77 -0.69 -1.88
CA ILE A 43 -6.82 -0.15 -0.52
C ILE A 43 -7.97 -0.78 0.28
N LYS A 44 -7.72 -1.11 1.55
CA LYS A 44 -8.75 -1.53 2.51
C LYS A 44 -8.42 -1.08 3.92
N GLU A 45 -9.43 -0.68 4.67
CA GLU A 45 -9.29 -0.37 6.10
C GLU A 45 -8.92 -1.62 6.94
N ASP A 46 -7.96 -1.46 7.86
CA ASP A 46 -7.57 -2.47 8.86
C ASP A 46 -8.46 -2.36 10.10
N SER A 47 -9.73 -2.75 9.95
CA SER A 47 -10.73 -2.66 11.02
C SER A 47 -10.42 -3.52 12.26
N LYS A 48 -9.48 -4.47 12.16
CA LYS A 48 -9.13 -5.38 13.27
C LYS A 48 -8.14 -4.79 14.29
N ARG A 49 -7.46 -3.69 13.98
CA ARG A 49 -6.37 -3.12 14.79
C ARG A 49 -6.51 -1.62 15.09
N SER A 50 -7.67 -1.03 14.78
CA SER A 50 -7.97 0.37 15.08
C SER A 50 -8.39 0.54 16.53
N THR A 51 -7.46 0.87 17.42
CA THR A 51 -7.80 1.29 18.80
C THR A 51 -7.53 2.78 19.07
N ALA A 52 -6.85 3.50 18.17
CA ALA A 52 -6.59 4.94 18.31
C ALA A 52 -6.48 5.71 16.97
N GLU A 53 -5.83 5.12 15.95
CA GLU A 53 -5.68 5.73 14.61
C GLU A 53 -6.25 4.79 13.54
N LYS A 54 -7.01 5.32 12.58
CA LYS A 54 -7.49 4.54 11.42
C LYS A 54 -6.30 4.09 10.58
N ARG A 55 -6.19 2.78 10.36
CA ARG A 55 -5.12 2.17 9.56
C ARG A 55 -5.68 1.56 8.30
N PHE A 56 -4.87 1.57 7.26
CA PHE A 56 -5.22 1.07 5.94
C PHE A 56 -4.11 0.16 5.42
N PHE A 57 -4.54 -0.86 4.69
CA PHE A 57 -3.69 -1.69 3.86
C PHE A 57 -3.73 -1.16 2.44
N ALA A 58 -2.57 -0.84 1.88
CA ALA A 58 -2.34 -0.65 0.45
C ALA A 58 -1.56 -1.86 -0.09
N LEU A 59 -2.13 -2.51 -1.09
CA LEU A 59 -1.47 -3.54 -1.87
C LEU A 59 -1.26 -3.01 -3.28
N GLY A 60 0.00 -2.77 -3.64
CA GLY A 60 0.36 -2.15 -4.91
C GLY A 60 1.63 -2.73 -5.51
N GLN A 61 2.05 -2.15 -6.62
CA GLN A 61 3.23 -2.56 -7.36
C GLN A 61 4.14 -1.34 -7.64
N THR A 62 5.44 -1.49 -7.50
CA THR A 62 6.43 -0.47 -7.89
C THR A 62 6.53 -0.39 -9.42
N PHE A 63 7.19 0.63 -9.97
CA PHE A 63 7.40 0.72 -11.42
C PHE A 63 8.26 -0.44 -11.96
N ASN A 64 9.22 -0.91 -11.15
CA ASN A 64 10.04 -2.09 -11.44
C ASN A 64 9.31 -3.43 -11.21
N GLY A 65 8.01 -3.41 -10.95
CA GLY A 65 7.20 -4.62 -10.85
C GLY A 65 7.23 -5.32 -9.48
N ARG A 66 7.93 -4.79 -8.46
CA ARG A 66 7.91 -5.37 -7.10
C ARG A 66 6.54 -5.16 -6.46
N ARG A 67 5.99 -6.19 -5.83
CA ARG A 67 4.66 -6.11 -5.18
C ARG A 67 4.82 -5.90 -3.69
N LEU A 68 4.31 -4.79 -3.20
CA LEU A 68 4.48 -4.40 -1.81
C LEU A 68 3.14 -4.35 -1.08
N ALA A 69 3.22 -4.74 0.18
CA ALA A 69 2.18 -4.55 1.17
C ALA A 69 2.58 -3.38 2.06
N VAL A 70 1.80 -2.31 2.01
CA VAL A 70 2.01 -1.10 2.81
C VAL A 70 0.88 -0.95 3.82
N VAL A 71 1.23 -0.78 5.09
CA VAL A 71 0.31 -0.35 6.14
C VAL A 71 0.53 1.14 6.34
N TYR A 72 -0.52 1.92 6.27
CA TYR A 72 -0.44 3.38 6.43
C TYR A 72 -1.61 3.92 7.24
N THR A 73 -1.47 5.17 7.67
CA THR A 73 -2.55 5.97 8.26
C THR A 73 -2.58 7.34 7.60
N MET A 74 -3.71 8.03 7.73
CA MET A 74 -3.89 9.40 7.26
C MET A 74 -3.80 10.35 8.44
N ARG A 75 -2.94 11.36 8.35
CA ARG A 75 -2.88 12.48 9.30
C ARG A 75 -3.15 13.77 8.54
N GLY A 76 -4.34 14.34 8.72
CA GLY A 76 -4.83 15.40 7.84
C GLY A 76 -4.89 14.90 6.39
N LYS A 77 -4.14 15.56 5.50
CA LYS A 77 -4.02 15.18 4.07
C LYS A 77 -2.70 14.49 3.73
N MET A 78 -1.97 13.99 4.73
CA MET A 78 -0.68 13.31 4.53
C MET A 78 -0.80 11.80 4.78
N ILE A 79 -0.23 11.01 3.86
CA ILE A 79 -0.07 9.56 4.03
C ILE A 79 1.17 9.30 4.90
N ARG A 80 0.97 8.69 6.07
CA ARG A 80 2.06 8.22 6.91
C ARG A 80 2.19 6.71 6.77
N THR A 81 3.27 6.27 6.13
CA THR A 81 3.60 4.84 6.09
C THR A 81 4.01 4.36 7.47
N ILE A 82 3.35 3.33 7.97
CA ILE A 82 3.67 2.64 9.22
C ILE A 82 4.62 1.47 8.94
N LEU A 83 4.31 0.67 7.91
CA LEU A 83 5.09 -0.52 7.53
C LEU A 83 5.05 -0.71 6.03
N ALA A 84 6.15 -1.15 5.41
CA ALA A 84 6.16 -1.64 4.03
C ALA A 84 7.04 -2.89 3.89
N ARG A 85 6.54 -3.90 3.16
CA ARG A 85 7.22 -5.20 3.01
C ARG A 85 6.79 -5.97 1.78
N ASP A 86 7.64 -6.89 1.31
CA ASP A 86 7.36 -7.87 0.23
C ASP A 86 6.33 -8.96 0.62
N SER A 87 5.68 -8.86 1.79
CA SER A 87 4.70 -9.86 2.25
C SER A 87 3.32 -9.69 1.63
N PHE A 88 3.24 -9.32 0.34
CA PHE A 88 2.01 -9.12 -0.41
C PHE A 88 1.07 -10.32 -0.29
N ARG A 89 1.61 -11.55 -0.44
CA ARG A 89 0.83 -12.79 -0.40
C ARG A 89 0.20 -13.06 0.97
N ARG A 90 0.93 -12.82 2.06
CA ARG A 90 0.40 -13.02 3.42
C ARG A 90 -0.70 -12.02 3.74
N LEU A 91 -0.52 -10.75 3.35
CA LEU A 91 -1.53 -9.73 3.57
C LEU A 91 -2.75 -9.94 2.67
N MET A 92 -2.57 -10.39 1.43
CA MET A 92 -3.63 -10.79 0.51
C MET A 92 -4.60 -11.80 1.15
N PHE A 93 -4.08 -12.85 1.81
CA PHE A 93 -4.93 -13.81 2.53
C PHE A 93 -5.76 -13.15 3.64
N SER A 94 -5.20 -12.15 4.35
CA SER A 94 -5.90 -11.43 5.41
C SER A 94 -6.96 -10.46 4.88
N VAL A 95 -6.78 -9.90 3.69
CA VAL A 95 -7.70 -8.93 3.07
C VAL A 95 -8.94 -9.63 2.48
N GLY A 96 -8.83 -10.91 2.12
CA GLY A 96 -9.97 -11.75 1.72
C GLY A 96 -10.43 -11.58 0.26
N ARG A 97 -11.67 -11.98 -0.03
CA ARG A 97 -12.20 -12.18 -1.39
C ARG A 97 -12.20 -10.94 -2.29
N SER A 98 -12.33 -9.74 -1.72
CA SER A 98 -12.28 -8.47 -2.47
C SER A 98 -10.95 -8.28 -3.20
N MET A 99 -9.83 -8.73 -2.61
CA MET A 99 -8.51 -8.67 -3.24
C MET A 99 -8.39 -9.65 -4.42
N PHE A 100 -8.98 -10.83 -4.30
CA PHE A 100 -8.90 -11.85 -5.35
C PHE A 100 -9.56 -11.37 -6.65
N ASN A 101 -10.70 -10.66 -6.53
CA ASN A 101 -11.38 -10.06 -7.67
C ASN A 101 -10.56 -8.92 -8.28
N PHE A 102 -9.92 -8.09 -7.45
CA PHE A 102 -9.00 -7.06 -7.89
C PHE A 102 -7.80 -7.62 -8.67
N LEU A 103 -7.20 -8.72 -8.22
CA LEU A 103 -6.10 -9.36 -8.94
C LEU A 103 -6.54 -9.95 -10.28
N LYS A 104 -7.78 -10.47 -10.38
CA LYS A 104 -8.36 -10.92 -11.65
C LYS A 104 -8.60 -9.76 -12.62
N SER A 105 -9.01 -8.58 -12.16
CA SER A 105 -9.18 -7.42 -13.03
C SER A 105 -7.84 -6.83 -13.45
N ALA A 106 -6.87 -6.71 -12.53
CA ALA A 106 -5.55 -6.18 -12.81
C ALA A 106 -4.78 -6.99 -13.87
N ARG A 107 -4.87 -8.33 -13.83
CA ARG A 107 -4.25 -9.20 -14.86
C ARG A 107 -4.81 -9.01 -16.27
N ARG A 108 -6.06 -8.56 -16.41
CA ARG A 108 -6.66 -8.28 -17.72
C ARG A 108 -6.15 -6.96 -18.30
N ALA A 109 -5.95 -5.95 -17.45
CA ALA A 109 -5.45 -4.64 -17.87
C ALA A 109 -4.02 -4.71 -18.42
N THR A 110 -3.16 -5.57 -17.86
CA THR A 110 -1.78 -5.75 -18.34
C THR A 110 -1.66 -6.58 -19.64
N SER A 111 -2.76 -7.19 -20.10
CA SER A 111 -2.76 -8.04 -21.32
C SER A 111 -3.22 -7.28 -22.58
N SER A 112 -3.46 -5.98 -22.48
CA SER A 112 -3.96 -5.12 -23.59
C SER A 112 -2.91 -4.11 -24.09
N SER A 113 -1.62 -4.39 -23.85
CA SER A 113 -0.51 -3.58 -24.38
C SER A 113 0.50 -4.47 -25.09
N ILE A 114 0.04 -5.11 -26.17
CA ILE A 114 0.83 -5.61 -27.30
C ILE A 114 0.00 -5.34 -28.55
#